data_AF-A0A2K8ZAI8-F1
#
_entry.id   AF-A0A2K8ZAI8-F1
#
_cell.length_a   1.000
_cell.length_b   1.000
_cell.length_c   1.000
_cell.angle_alpha   90.00
_cell.angle_beta   90.00
_cell.angle_gamma   90.00
#
_symmetry.space_group_name_H-M   'P 1'
#
loop_
_entity.id
_entity.type
_entity.pdbx_description
1 polymer ?
#
loop_
_entity_poly.entity_id
_entity_poly.type
_entity_poly.pdbx_seq_one_letter_code
_entity_poly.pdbx_strand_id
1 'polypeptide(L)'
;MPASWPDAANLPALLLLDARTNTQDRFLTLQRIKQAPSLRHLPIIIFVLPIDSLISQCYGWQANSVIGLSATASLVPFLAGICRYWLQVNISPTG
;
A
#
# COMPACT_ATOMS: atom_id res chain seq x y z
N MET A 1 -1.85 -19.32 19.07
CA MET A 1 -0.79 -18.32 19.34
C MET A 1 -0.96 -17.18 18.36
N PRO A 2 -0.89 -15.90 18.76
CA PRO A 2 -0.88 -14.83 17.78
C PRO A 2 0.39 -14.93 16.95
N ALA A 3 0.31 -14.71 15.65
CA ALA A 3 1.47 -14.67 14.77
C ALA A 3 2.43 -13.58 15.28
N SER A 4 3.64 -13.99 15.67
CA SER A 4 4.71 -13.06 15.98
C SER A 4 5.06 -12.31 14.70
N TRP A 5 4.84 -11.01 14.69
CA TRP A 5 5.25 -10.14 13.59
C TRP A 5 6.76 -10.25 13.40
N PRO A 6 7.27 -10.27 12.15
CA PRO A 6 8.70 -10.38 11.89
C PRO A 6 9.45 -9.21 12.52
N ASP A 7 10.68 -9.48 13.01
CA ASP A 7 11.62 -8.44 13.42
C ASP A 7 11.79 -7.40 12.32
N ALA A 8 12.17 -6.16 12.69
CA ALA A 8 12.31 -5.05 11.73
C ALA A 8 13.20 -5.39 10.52
N ALA A 9 14.18 -6.29 10.68
CA ALA A 9 15.06 -6.78 9.62
C ALA A 9 14.35 -7.64 8.53
N ASN A 10 13.13 -8.11 8.79
CA ASN A 10 12.35 -9.00 7.91
C ASN A 10 11.04 -8.36 7.42
N LEU A 11 10.88 -7.04 7.56
CA LEU A 11 9.72 -6.33 7.01
C LEU A 11 9.85 -6.13 5.50
N PRO A 12 8.73 -6.14 4.76
CA PRO A 12 8.76 -5.90 3.32
C PRO A 12 9.16 -4.45 3.01
N ALA A 13 10.01 -4.26 2.01
CA ALA A 13 10.42 -2.93 1.55
C ALA A 13 9.26 -2.12 0.93
N LEU A 14 8.19 -2.78 0.46
CA LEU A 14 7.02 -2.16 -0.15
C LEU A 14 5.78 -3.04 0.00
N LEU A 15 4.65 -2.44 0.36
CA LEU A 15 3.35 -3.12 0.42
C LEU A 15 2.45 -2.68 -0.74
N LEU A 16 1.88 -3.66 -1.43
CA LEU A 16 0.90 -3.47 -2.50
C LEU A 16 -0.46 -3.99 -2.01
N LEU A 17 -1.47 -3.11 -1.93
CA LEU A 17 -2.83 -3.48 -1.49
C LEU A 17 -3.83 -3.30 -2.64
N ASP A 18 -4.45 -4.39 -3.08
CA ASP A 18 -5.56 -4.32 -4.04
C ASP A 18 -6.90 -4.22 -3.32
N ALA A 19 -7.58 -3.09 -3.49
CA ALA A 19 -8.87 -2.76 -2.89
C ALA A 19 -10.00 -2.60 -3.93
N ARG A 20 -9.80 -3.08 -5.17
CA ARG A 20 -10.79 -2.94 -6.26
C ARG A 20 -12.04 -3.81 -6.10
N THR A 21 -11.96 -4.93 -5.38
CA THR A 21 -13.06 -5.90 -5.22
C THR A 21 -13.58 -6.03 -3.80
N ASN A 22 -12.74 -5.85 -2.78
CA ASN A 22 -13.13 -5.87 -1.37
C ASN A 22 -12.57 -4.63 -0.66
N THR A 23 -13.15 -3.48 -1.00
CA THR A 23 -12.60 -2.17 -0.64
C THR A 23 -12.59 -1.95 0.88
N GLN A 24 -13.66 -2.33 1.58
CA GLN A 24 -13.81 -2.06 3.01
C GLN A 24 -12.76 -2.81 3.86
N ASP A 25 -12.56 -4.11 3.63
CA ASP A 25 -11.57 -4.89 4.39
C ASP A 25 -10.14 -4.41 4.14
N ARG A 26 -9.86 -3.97 2.91
CA ARG A 26 -8.53 -3.48 2.51
C ARG A 26 -8.24 -2.10 3.10
N PHE A 27 -9.27 -1.26 3.22
CA PHE A 27 -9.18 0.02 3.91
C PHE A 27 -8.95 -0.15 5.42
N LEU A 28 -9.66 -1.08 6.05
CA LEU A 28 -9.39 -1.44 7.45
C LEU A 28 -7.96 -1.96 7.63
N THR A 29 -7.45 -2.73 6.66
CA THR A 29 -6.06 -3.19 6.66
C THR A 29 -5.08 -2.03 6.57
N LEU A 30 -5.29 -1.09 5.65
CA LEU A 30 -4.49 0.14 5.53
C LEU A 30 -4.47 0.92 6.85
N GLN A 31 -5.63 1.15 7.46
CA GLN A 31 -5.75 1.87 8.73
C GLN A 31 -4.98 1.16 9.86
N ARG A 32 -5.15 -0.17 9.99
CA ARG A 32 -4.43 -0.95 11.01
C ARG A 32 -2.91 -0.86 10.84
N ILE A 33 -2.42 -0.94 9.61
CA ILE A 33 -0.97 -0.83 9.34
C ILE A 33 -0.47 0.59 9.71
N LYS A 34 -1.21 1.63 9.33
CA LYS A 34 -0.81 3.03 9.60
C LYS A 34 -0.95 3.42 11.08
N GLN A 35 -1.79 2.73 11.84
CA GLN A 35 -1.89 2.90 13.30
C GLN A 35 -0.83 2.12 14.08
N ALA A 36 -0.26 1.06 13.51
CA ALA A 36 0.76 0.25 14.18
C ALA A 36 2.13 0.96 14.16
N PRO A 37 2.73 1.31 15.32
CA PRO A 37 4.01 2.04 15.36
C PRO A 37 5.15 1.32 14.61
N SER A 38 5.17 -0.01 14.67
CA SER A 38 6.17 -0.86 14.02
C SER A 38 5.98 -0.98 12.50
N LEU A 39 4.83 -0.58 11.93
CA LEU A 39 4.53 -0.77 10.51
C LEU A 39 4.17 0.53 9.78
N ARG A 40 3.82 1.60 10.49
CA ARG A 40 3.34 2.85 9.89
C ARG A 40 4.34 3.51 8.93
N HIS A 41 5.63 3.25 9.12
CA HIS A 41 6.72 3.74 8.29
C HIS A 41 6.83 3.01 6.93
N LEU A 42 6.20 1.84 6.79
CA LEU A 42 6.25 1.07 5.55
C LEU A 42 5.55 1.85 4.43
N PRO A 43 6.17 1.93 3.24
CA PRO A 43 5.52 2.51 2.08
C PRO A 43 4.41 1.58 1.59
N ILE A 44 3.22 2.14 1.40
CA ILE A 44 2.03 1.41 0.93
C ILE A 44 1.49 2.07 -0.32
N ILE A 45 1.35 1.27 -1.37
CA ILE A 45 0.63 1.62 -2.59
C ILE A 45 -0.69 0.87 -2.56
N ILE A 46 -1.79 1.60 -2.73
CA ILE A 46 -3.13 1.02 -2.79
C ILE A 46 -3.73 1.18 -4.19
N PHE A 47 -4.31 0.10 -4.69
CA PHE A 47 -5.02 0.05 -5.96
C PHE A 47 -6.52 0.09 -5.70
N VAL A 48 -7.20 1.05 -6.31
CA VAL A 48 -8.64 1.28 -6.14
C VAL A 48 -9.30 1.43 -7.49
N LEU A 49 -10.64 1.33 -7.53
CA LEU A 49 -11.38 1.77 -8.70
C LEU A 49 -11.14 3.28 -8.90
N PRO A 50 -11.10 3.77 -10.16
CA PRO A 50 -10.80 5.17 -10.46
C PRO A 50 -12.02 6.07 -10.15
N ILE A 51 -12.31 6.22 -8.86
CA ILE A 51 -13.41 7.01 -8.31
C ILE A 51 -12.77 8.05 -7.40
N ASP A 52 -13.00 9.34 -7.67
CA ASP A 52 -12.32 10.46 -7.00
C ASP A 52 -12.48 10.44 -5.48
N SER A 53 -13.65 10.05 -4.99
CA SER A 53 -13.92 9.93 -3.55
C SER A 53 -13.06 8.85 -2.89
N LEU A 54 -12.88 7.69 -3.52
CA LEU A 54 -12.02 6.61 -3.01
C LEU A 54 -10.55 7.01 -3.00
N ILE A 55 -10.10 7.69 -4.07
CA ILE A 55 -8.72 8.17 -4.17
C ILE A 55 -8.43 9.16 -3.04
N SER A 56 -9.32 10.13 -2.84
CA SER A 56 -9.19 11.15 -1.79
C SER A 56 -9.20 10.51 -0.39
N GLN A 57 -10.09 9.53 -0.17
CA GLN A 57 -10.19 8.82 1.10
C GLN A 57 -8.91 8.04 1.43
N CYS A 58 -8.28 7.39 0.45
CA CYS A 58 -7.03 6.65 0.64
C CYS A 58 -5.87 7.54 1.07
N TYR A 59 -5.74 8.72 0.46
CA TYR A 59 -4.75 9.71 0.91
C TYR A 59 -5.07 10.23 2.31
N GLY A 60 -6.35 10.42 2.64
CA GLY A 60 -6.79 10.74 4.00
C GLY A 60 -6.37 9.71 5.05
N TRP A 61 -6.17 8.45 4.66
CA TRP A 61 -5.63 7.38 5.50
C TRP A 61 -4.12 7.14 5.33
N GLN A 62 -3.40 8.14 4.82
CA GLN A 62 -1.94 8.13 4.76
C GLN A 62 -1.36 7.03 3.85
N ALA A 63 -2.08 6.61 2.81
CA ALA A 63 -1.47 5.84 1.73
C ALA A 63 -0.33 6.67 1.09
N ASN A 64 0.79 6.03 0.80
CA ASN A 64 1.94 6.71 0.20
C ASN A 64 1.71 6.98 -1.29
N SER A 65 0.95 6.11 -1.95
CA SER A 65 0.49 6.30 -3.33
C SER A 65 -0.83 5.59 -3.55
N VAL A 66 -1.67 6.16 -4.41
CA VAL A 66 -2.96 5.59 -4.80
C VAL A 66 -2.98 5.48 -6.32
N ILE A 67 -3.28 4.29 -6.85
CA ILE A 67 -3.36 4.03 -8.27
C ILE A 67 -4.80 3.61 -8.61
N GLY A 68 -5.48 4.44 -9.41
CA GLY A 68 -6.80 4.14 -9.96
C GLY A 68 -6.69 3.14 -11.11
N LEU A 69 -7.31 1.96 -10.96
CA LEU A 69 -7.31 0.88 -11.94
C LEU A 69 -8.70 0.26 -12.01
N SER A 70 -9.20 0.03 -13.23
CA SER A 70 -10.47 -0.69 -13.39
C SER A 70 -10.37 -2.12 -12.86
N ALA A 71 -11.51 -2.73 -12.53
CA ALA A 71 -11.55 -4.09 -11.98
C ALA A 71 -10.93 -5.15 -12.91
N THR A 72 -11.02 -4.94 -14.22
CA THR A 72 -10.51 -5.87 -15.24
C THR A 72 -9.10 -5.54 -15.71
N ALA A 73 -8.56 -4.37 -15.35
CA ALA A 73 -7.22 -3.97 -15.78
C ALA A 73 -6.14 -4.80 -15.07
N SER A 74 -5.12 -5.16 -15.85
CA SER A 74 -3.92 -5.83 -15.32
C SER A 74 -3.03 -4.85 -14.55
N LEU A 75 -2.46 -5.33 -13.45
CA LEU A 75 -1.48 -4.61 -12.64
C LEU A 75 -0.09 -4.60 -13.27
N VAL A 76 0.21 -5.60 -14.11
CA VAL A 76 1.55 -5.87 -14.66
C VAL A 76 2.20 -4.65 -15.33
N PRO A 77 1.50 -3.84 -16.14
CA PRO A 77 2.09 -2.66 -16.79
C PRO A 77 2.62 -1.62 -15.80
N PHE A 78 2.05 -1.56 -14.59
CA PHE A 78 2.41 -0.57 -13.57
C PHE A 78 3.57 -1.04 -12.70
N LEU A 79 3.78 -2.35 -12.58
CA LEU A 79 4.79 -2.94 -11.70
C LEU A 79 6.21 -2.44 -12.01
N ALA A 80 6.57 -2.32 -13.28
CA ALA A 80 7.92 -1.85 -13.64
C ALA A 80 8.18 -0.42 -13.14
N GLY A 81 7.22 0.48 -13.31
CA GLY A 81 7.32 1.86 -12.83
C GLY A 81 7.32 1.95 -11.30
N ILE A 82 6.45 1.16 -10.65
CA ILE A 82 6.38 1.05 -9.19
C ILE A 82 7.71 0.59 -8.62
N CYS A 83 8.26 -0.53 -9.11
CA CYS A 83 9.52 -1.08 -8.63
C CYS A 83 10.67 -0.10 -8.86
N ARG A 84 10.75 0.51 -10.05
CA ARG A 84 11.78 1.51 -10.34
C ARG A 84 11.72 2.67 -9.36
N TYR A 85 10.56 3.27 -9.15
CA TYR A 85 10.45 4.41 -8.27
C TYR A 85 10.74 4.02 -6.80
N TRP A 86 10.01 3.05 -6.27
CA TRP A 86 10.05 2.74 -4.83
C TRP A 86 11.31 2.02 -4.38
N LEU A 87 11.96 1.23 -5.25
CA LEU A 87 13.13 0.42 -4.87
C LEU A 87 14.46 1.02 -5.33
N GLN A 88 14.46 1.95 -6.30
CA GLN A 88 15.70 2.47 -6.88
C GLN A 88 15.84 4.00 -6.78
N VAL A 89 14.74 4.75 -6.81
CA VAL A 89 14.76 6.22 -6.79
C VAL A 89 14.42 6.78 -5.43
N ASN A 90 13.41 6.20 -4.78
CA ASN A 90 12.95 6.65 -3.47
C ASN A 90 13.95 6.24 -2.39
N ILE A 91 14.29 7.19 -1.52
CA ILE A 91 15.06 6.89 -0.30
C ILE A 91 14.05 6.39 0.73
N SER A 92 14.00 5.07 0.90
CA SER A 92 13.15 4.47 1.93
C SER A 92 13.69 4.84 3.31
N PRO A 93 12.82 5.04 4.31
CA PRO A 93 13.27 5.31 5.67
C PRO A 93 14.13 4.13 6.15
N THR A 94 15.42 4.38 6.34
CA THR A 94 16.29 3.49 7.13
C THR A 94 15.71 3.46 8.53
N GLY A 95 15.25 2.27 8.95
CA GLY A 95 14.74 2.03 10.30
C GLY A 95 15.74 2.36 11.39
#